data_AF-A0A388KA92-F1
#
_entry.id   AF-A0A388KA92-F1
#
_cell.length_a   1.000
_cell.length_b   1.000
_cell.length_c   1.000
_cell.angle_alpha   90.00
_cell.angle_beta   90.00
_cell.angle_gamma   90.00
#
_symmetry.space_group_name_H-M   'P 1'
#
loop_
_entity.id
_entity.type
_entity.pdbx_description
1 polymer ?
#
loop_
_entity_poly.entity_id
_entity_poly.type
_entity_poly.pdbx_seq_one_letter_code
_entity_poly.pdbx_strand_id
1 'polypeptide(L)'
;MGSNYRYHGRDNHRDWSGDRGRDYGSHNGGRDQHSEGRRERPIERGNSSQSGPREAPNRIAPVCYECGEPGHYQNQCPRLGRDGGPRYARQRGRSLSPRQHFRHPEPRVVSEDPTVKRQIEELAASMAAMKEAYDAEIAAKEAKKKKQEKLERKKREEEEAKAAEEARLAERRRIARKEEKLQKEEEDRRLLRKELLTEFSLRMGQLDESLQRRYERDLRERMKGKQKARAASSDDEDARSYESDVDILSRKTEWLVITNKRKRSAEKVVDDNPPMETPAKRTAKRRLQLGCRHQPMKKTSPLKTPRRTSGTGKRKLAGLSKMQAILAIVEKRTQIVAYGDVEARRPEEETGENPVEKEEVEEDEAGSNV
;
A
#
# COMPACT_ATOMS: atom_id res chain seq x y z
N MET A 1 36.09 -37.52 41.04
CA MET A 1 36.35 -37.43 39.58
C MET A 1 34.99 -37.42 38.88
N GLY A 2 34.51 -36.43 38.13
CA GLY A 2 34.91 -35.06 37.85
C GLY A 2 33.62 -34.35 37.41
N SER A 3 33.26 -33.28 38.13
CA SER A 3 32.03 -32.51 37.96
C SER A 3 32.17 -31.54 36.77
N ASN A 4 31.21 -31.51 35.85
CA ASN A 4 31.17 -30.56 34.74
C ASN A 4 29.94 -29.65 34.85
N TYR A 5 30.07 -28.62 35.69
CA TYR A 5 29.32 -27.38 35.57
C TYR A 5 29.83 -26.61 34.34
N ARG A 6 28.95 -26.24 33.40
CA ARG A 6 29.22 -25.16 32.46
C ARG A 6 28.20 -24.06 32.66
N TYR A 7 28.63 -23.02 33.36
CA TYR A 7 27.95 -21.74 33.47
C TYR A 7 28.92 -20.66 32.96
N HIS A 8 28.66 -20.14 31.76
CA HIS A 8 29.04 -18.82 31.25
C HIS A 8 28.00 -18.52 30.16
N GLY A 9 27.15 -17.50 30.19
CA GLY A 9 27.25 -16.21 30.85
C GLY A 9 27.81 -15.16 29.88
N ARG A 10 26.89 -14.34 29.33
CA ARG A 10 27.06 -13.01 28.69
C ARG A 10 27.66 -12.93 27.28
N ASP A 11 26.88 -12.36 26.36
CA ASP A 11 27.10 -10.99 25.84
C ASP A 11 25.87 -10.49 25.07
N ASN A 12 24.89 -9.99 25.82
CA ASN A 12 23.77 -9.16 25.34
C ASN A 12 24.01 -7.69 25.72
N HIS A 13 25.12 -7.09 25.29
CA HIS A 13 25.32 -5.64 25.39
C HIS A 13 26.29 -5.12 24.33
N ARG A 14 25.70 -4.62 23.23
CA ARG A 14 26.15 -3.42 22.52
C ARG A 14 24.92 -2.85 21.80
N ASP A 15 24.17 -2.03 22.53
CA ASP A 15 24.07 -0.59 22.28
C ASP A 15 23.26 -0.30 21.01
N TRP A 16 21.96 -0.03 21.12
CA TRP A 16 21.48 1.29 21.55
C TRP A 16 22.35 2.42 20.98
N SER A 17 22.12 2.75 19.71
CA SER A 17 22.43 4.08 19.18
C SER A 17 21.62 4.32 17.91
N GLY A 18 20.63 5.21 17.99
CA GLY A 18 20.22 5.97 16.81
C GLY A 18 18.77 5.91 16.40
N ASP A 19 17.84 5.86 17.34
CA ASP A 19 16.53 6.49 17.13
C ASP A 19 16.73 8.02 17.12
N ARG A 20 17.19 8.52 15.97
CA ARG A 20 17.08 9.94 15.60
C ARG A 20 16.78 10.02 14.11
N GLY A 21 15.49 10.12 13.82
CA GLY A 21 14.92 10.97 12.78
C GLY A 21 15.70 11.04 11.48
N ARG A 22 15.26 10.26 10.49
CA ARG A 22 15.53 10.61 9.10
C ARG A 22 14.40 10.15 8.19
N ASP A 23 13.25 10.81 8.36
CA ASP A 23 12.39 11.17 7.24
C ASP A 23 13.21 12.01 6.24
N TYR A 24 13.95 11.37 5.35
CA TYR A 24 14.29 11.95 4.04
C TYR A 24 14.46 10.82 3.04
N GLY A 25 13.67 10.89 1.97
CA GLY A 25 13.55 9.86 0.95
C GLY A 25 14.88 9.41 0.36
N SER A 26 14.89 8.13 -0.04
CA SER A 26 15.81 7.67 -1.07
C SER A 26 15.09 6.64 -1.94
N HIS A 27 14.59 7.14 -3.07
CA HIS A 27 14.50 6.32 -4.26
C HIS A 27 15.91 5.86 -4.67
N ASN A 28 15.98 4.64 -5.20
CA ASN A 28 17.05 4.04 -6.02
C ASN A 28 18.11 3.17 -5.32
N GLY A 29 18.13 1.90 -5.76
CA GLY A 29 19.15 0.89 -5.49
C GLY A 29 18.48 -0.39 -4.98
N GLY A 30 18.06 -1.37 -5.78
CA GLY A 30 18.69 -1.80 -7.02
C GLY A 30 19.99 -2.52 -6.70
N ARG A 31 19.90 -3.82 -6.36
CA ARG A 31 20.87 -4.91 -6.60
C ARG A 31 20.89 -5.90 -5.43
N ASP A 32 20.08 -6.95 -5.54
CA ASP A 32 20.49 -8.28 -5.07
C ASP A 32 20.37 -9.25 -6.24
N GLN A 33 21.51 -9.39 -6.92
CA GLN A 33 21.86 -10.58 -7.66
C GLN A 33 22.16 -11.67 -6.63
N HIS A 34 21.30 -12.69 -6.56
CA HIS A 34 21.75 -14.03 -6.21
C HIS A 34 21.00 -15.07 -7.05
N SER A 35 21.51 -15.23 -8.26
CA SER A 35 21.82 -16.53 -8.88
C SER A 35 22.38 -17.49 -7.81
N GLU A 36 22.07 -18.78 -7.68
CA GLU A 36 21.60 -19.77 -8.64
C GLU A 36 20.88 -20.93 -7.94
N GLY A 37 19.97 -21.53 -8.69
CA GLY A 37 19.40 -22.85 -8.46
C GLY A 37 19.04 -23.52 -9.79
N ARG A 38 20.05 -23.70 -10.65
CA ARG A 38 20.27 -24.92 -11.46
C ARG A 38 19.15 -25.40 -12.41
N ARG A 39 19.24 -25.02 -13.70
CA ARG A 39 19.09 -25.95 -14.85
C ARG A 39 19.71 -25.36 -16.12
N GLU A 40 20.90 -25.86 -16.40
CA GLU A 40 21.48 -26.21 -17.71
C GLU A 40 21.28 -25.26 -18.90
N ARG A 41 22.35 -24.53 -19.24
CA ARG A 41 22.86 -24.47 -20.63
C ARG A 41 24.34 -24.04 -20.62
N PRO A 42 25.27 -24.85 -21.17
CA PRO A 42 26.67 -24.48 -21.30
C PRO A 42 26.87 -23.74 -22.63
N ILE A 43 27.24 -22.47 -22.59
CA ILE A 43 27.88 -21.80 -23.73
C ILE A 43 29.11 -21.08 -23.19
N GLU A 44 30.21 -21.81 -23.31
CA GLU A 44 31.53 -21.36 -23.71
C GLU A 44 31.85 -19.85 -23.69
N ARG A 45 32.91 -19.56 -22.92
CA ARG A 45 34.13 -18.91 -23.44
C ARG A 45 34.03 -17.40 -23.76
N GLY A 46 34.54 -16.61 -22.82
CA GLY A 46 35.58 -15.62 -23.17
C GLY A 46 35.29 -14.15 -22.87
N ASN A 47 36.38 -13.49 -22.49
CA ASN A 47 36.71 -12.06 -22.59
C ASN A 47 36.28 -11.17 -21.43
N SER A 48 37.15 -10.97 -20.44
CA SER A 48 38.33 -10.08 -20.49
C SER A 48 37.94 -8.61 -20.73
N SER A 49 37.80 -7.92 -19.61
CA SER A 49 38.08 -6.51 -19.39
C SER A 49 38.97 -5.83 -20.44
N GLN A 50 38.36 -5.05 -21.33
CA GLN A 50 38.99 -3.88 -21.92
C GLN A 50 38.05 -2.67 -21.79
N SER A 51 38.52 -1.71 -21.02
CA SER A 51 38.00 -0.35 -20.92
C SER A 51 38.33 0.42 -22.20
N GLY A 52 37.46 0.32 -23.20
CA GLY A 52 37.44 1.22 -24.36
C GLY A 52 36.44 2.38 -24.17
N PRO A 53 36.63 3.51 -24.88
CA PRO A 53 35.71 4.64 -24.85
C PRO A 53 34.33 4.15 -25.31
N ARG A 54 33.31 4.39 -24.49
CA ARG A 54 31.93 3.98 -24.78
C ARG A 54 31.47 4.64 -26.07
N GLU A 55 31.44 3.87 -27.16
CA GLU A 55 30.56 4.13 -28.29
C GLU A 55 29.16 4.36 -27.74
N ALA A 56 28.55 5.48 -28.14
CA ALA A 56 27.20 5.83 -27.75
C ALA A 56 26.29 4.64 -28.07
N PRO A 57 25.43 4.19 -27.14
CA PRO A 57 24.61 3.01 -27.32
C PRO A 57 23.86 3.14 -28.65
N ASN A 58 24.15 2.24 -29.58
CA ASN A 58 23.57 2.19 -30.93
C ASN A 58 22.06 2.34 -30.80
N ARG A 59 21.55 3.56 -31.00
CA ARG A 59 20.13 3.83 -30.99
C ARG A 59 19.62 3.09 -32.21
N ILE A 60 18.90 1.99 -31.98
CA ILE A 60 18.26 1.21 -33.02
C ILE A 60 17.50 2.22 -33.89
N ALA A 61 17.91 2.34 -35.16
CA ALA A 61 17.29 3.27 -36.08
C ALA A 61 15.79 2.94 -36.15
N PRO A 62 14.90 3.94 -36.07
CA PRO A 62 13.47 3.70 -36.10
C PRO A 62 13.11 2.92 -37.36
N VAL A 63 12.35 1.84 -37.21
CA VAL A 63 11.86 1.01 -38.31
C VAL A 63 10.48 1.49 -38.70
N CYS A 64 10.26 1.70 -40.00
CA CYS A 64 8.95 2.07 -40.50
C CYS A 64 7.97 0.91 -40.33
N TYR A 65 6.85 1.14 -39.63
CA TYR A 65 5.87 0.09 -39.34
C TYR A 65 5.14 -0.46 -40.56
N GLU A 66 5.18 0.24 -41.70
CA GLU A 66 4.50 -0.22 -42.91
C GLU A 66 5.41 -0.95 -43.90
N CYS A 67 6.65 -0.48 -44.12
CA CYS A 67 7.56 -1.12 -45.07
C CYS A 67 8.63 -1.98 -44.39
N GLY A 68 8.81 -1.88 -43.07
CA GLY A 68 9.81 -2.62 -42.30
C GLY A 68 11.26 -2.17 -42.53
N GLU A 69 11.50 -1.12 -43.30
CA GLU A 69 12.85 -0.60 -43.55
C GLU A 69 13.30 0.34 -42.41
N PRO A 70 14.53 0.18 -41.88
CA PRO A 70 15.08 1.07 -40.87
C PRO A 70 15.44 2.43 -41.45
N GLY A 71 15.29 3.49 -40.66
CA GLY A 71 15.77 4.85 -40.98
C GLY A 71 14.69 5.91 -41.19
N HIS A 72 13.41 5.56 -41.15
CA HIS A 72 12.31 6.52 -41.29
C HIS A 72 11.05 6.09 -40.52
N TYR A 73 10.18 7.04 -40.20
CA TYR A 73 8.87 6.79 -39.59
C TYR A 73 7.77 6.64 -40.65
N GLN A 74 6.61 6.07 -40.27
CA GLN A 74 5.48 5.82 -41.16
C GLN A 74 5.09 7.04 -42.03
N ASN A 75 5.06 8.23 -41.46
CA ASN A 75 4.74 9.49 -42.16
C ASN A 75 5.82 9.96 -43.16
N GLN A 76 6.99 9.32 -43.18
CA GLN A 76 8.11 9.60 -44.10
C GLN A 76 8.36 8.42 -45.05
N CYS A 77 7.46 7.42 -45.06
CA CYS A 77 7.64 6.23 -45.87
C CYS A 77 7.52 6.58 -47.37
N PRO A 78 8.59 6.39 -48.17
CA PRO A 78 8.54 6.67 -49.60
C PRO A 78 7.54 5.76 -50.33
N ARG A 79 7.21 4.59 -49.76
CA ARG A 79 6.19 3.68 -50.29
C ARG A 79 4.77 4.19 -50.06
N LEU A 80 4.52 4.93 -48.99
CA LEU A 80 3.21 5.55 -48.72
C LEU A 80 2.92 6.75 -49.61
N GLY A 81 3.96 7.48 -50.00
CA GLY A 81 3.82 8.66 -50.85
C GLY A 81 3.46 8.37 -52.31
N ARG A 82 3.42 7.09 -52.72
CA ARG A 82 3.15 6.72 -54.13
C ARG A 82 1.69 6.40 -54.42
N ASP A 83 0.98 5.81 -53.45
CA ASP A 83 -0.40 5.34 -53.66
C ASP A 83 -1.44 6.11 -52.82
N GLY A 84 -1.00 6.91 -51.84
CA GLY A 84 -1.84 7.83 -51.08
C GLY A 84 -1.82 9.22 -51.68
N GLY A 85 -2.87 9.60 -52.41
CA GLY A 85 -3.00 10.88 -53.10
C GLY A 85 -2.66 12.12 -52.27
N PRO A 86 -2.32 13.25 -52.93
CA PRO A 86 -1.62 14.38 -52.33
C PRO A 86 -2.51 15.12 -51.34
N ARG A 87 -2.42 14.75 -50.06
CA ARG A 87 -3.00 15.52 -48.97
C ARG A 87 -1.97 16.52 -48.45
N TYR A 88 -2.16 17.76 -48.90
CA TYR A 88 -1.65 19.01 -48.33
C TYR A 88 -0.21 19.43 -48.67
N ALA A 89 0.03 19.70 -49.96
CA ALA A 89 0.93 20.78 -50.35
C ALA A 89 0.11 21.88 -51.07
N ARG A 90 -0.03 23.01 -50.38
CA ARG A 90 -0.54 24.32 -50.82
C ARG A 90 -0.60 24.56 -52.35
N GLN A 91 -1.79 24.66 -52.93
CA GLN A 91 -2.13 25.54 -54.07
C GLN A 91 -3.60 25.96 -53.91
N ARG A 92 -3.90 27.13 -53.35
CA ARG A 92 -4.09 28.40 -54.06
C ARG A 92 -4.85 28.24 -55.37
N GLY A 93 -6.17 28.49 -55.30
CA GLY A 93 -6.99 29.07 -56.36
C GLY A 93 -7.20 28.23 -57.62
N ARG A 94 -8.42 27.69 -57.77
CA ARG A 94 -9.18 27.67 -59.03
C ARG A 94 -10.61 27.21 -58.76
N SER A 95 -11.51 28.17 -58.82
CA SER A 95 -12.93 28.01 -59.10
C SER A 95 -13.15 27.22 -60.39
N LEU A 96 -13.88 26.12 -60.34
CA LEU A 96 -14.72 25.68 -61.45
C LEU A 96 -15.94 24.94 -60.89
N SER A 97 -17.09 25.60 -61.06
CA SER A 97 -18.43 25.03 -61.11
C SER A 97 -18.54 24.11 -62.33
N PRO A 98 -19.09 22.89 -62.16
CA PRO A 98 -19.84 22.27 -63.24
C PRO A 98 -21.33 22.21 -62.90
N ARG A 99 -22.10 23.12 -63.53
CA ARG A 99 -23.53 22.96 -63.82
C ARG A 99 -23.78 21.53 -64.34
N GLN A 100 -24.39 20.67 -63.52
CA GLN A 100 -25.07 19.50 -64.06
C GLN A 100 -26.52 19.86 -64.31
N HIS A 101 -26.88 19.77 -65.58
CA HIS A 101 -28.23 19.91 -66.08
C HIS A 101 -29.13 18.86 -65.42
N PHE A 102 -30.02 19.32 -64.54
CA PHE A 102 -31.25 18.61 -64.20
C PHE A 102 -32.10 18.54 -65.49
N ARG A 103 -31.89 17.50 -66.31
CA ARG A 103 -32.90 17.07 -67.27
C ARG A 103 -33.95 16.31 -66.47
N HIS A 104 -35.08 16.95 -66.22
CA HIS A 104 -36.31 16.23 -65.90
C HIS A 104 -36.57 15.21 -67.01
N PRO A 105 -36.72 13.92 -66.71
CA PRO A 105 -37.27 12.98 -67.66
C PRO A 105 -38.71 13.42 -67.93
N GLU A 106 -38.99 13.82 -69.16
CA GLU A 106 -40.36 13.96 -69.64
C GLU A 106 -41.12 12.65 -69.39
N PRO A 107 -42.35 12.71 -68.87
CA PRO A 107 -43.18 11.53 -68.71
C PRO A 107 -43.55 11.02 -70.10
N ARG A 108 -42.79 10.04 -70.59
CA ARG A 108 -43.23 9.21 -71.72
C ARG A 108 -44.52 8.53 -71.28
N VAL A 109 -45.61 8.95 -71.91
CA VAL A 109 -46.92 8.29 -71.86
C VAL A 109 -46.77 6.95 -72.57
N VAL A 110 -46.20 5.97 -71.88
CA VAL A 110 -46.21 4.59 -72.35
C VAL A 110 -47.57 4.04 -71.95
N SER A 111 -48.37 3.69 -72.95
CA SER A 111 -49.56 2.87 -72.80
C SER A 111 -49.15 1.49 -72.28
N GLU A 112 -48.82 1.43 -70.99
CA GLU A 112 -48.58 0.18 -70.29
C GLU A 112 -49.92 -0.52 -70.13
N ASP A 113 -50.02 -1.65 -70.82
CA ASP A 113 -51.10 -2.62 -70.70
C ASP A 113 -51.46 -2.83 -69.21
N PRO A 114 -52.73 -2.70 -68.80
CA PRO A 114 -53.15 -2.78 -67.39
C PRO A 114 -52.72 -4.07 -66.70
N THR A 115 -52.44 -5.12 -67.47
CA THR A 115 -51.92 -6.40 -66.98
C THR A 115 -50.49 -6.30 -66.45
N VAL A 116 -49.62 -5.56 -67.14
CA VAL A 116 -48.20 -5.38 -66.75
C VAL A 116 -48.09 -4.53 -65.47
N LYS A 117 -48.96 -3.52 -65.31
CA LYS A 117 -48.99 -2.69 -64.10
C LYS A 117 -49.32 -3.50 -62.85
N ARG A 118 -50.31 -4.41 -62.93
CA ARG A 118 -50.66 -5.30 -61.82
C ARG A 118 -49.51 -6.23 -61.44
N GLN A 119 -48.78 -6.78 -62.42
CA GLN A 119 -47.61 -7.61 -62.14
C GLN A 119 -46.48 -6.83 -61.47
N ILE A 120 -46.25 -5.57 -61.84
CA ILE A 120 -45.26 -4.71 -61.19
C ILE A 120 -45.69 -4.38 -59.76
N GLU A 121 -46.97 -4.08 -59.53
CA GLU A 121 -47.53 -3.82 -58.20
C GLU A 121 -47.44 -5.05 -57.29
N GLU A 122 -47.76 -6.24 -57.81
CA GLU A 122 -47.62 -7.52 -57.09
C GLU A 122 -46.16 -7.83 -56.76
N LEU A 123 -45.23 -7.61 -57.69
CA LEU A 123 -43.80 -7.78 -57.45
C LEU A 123 -43.30 -6.78 -56.39
N ALA A 124 -43.70 -5.52 -56.49
CA ALA A 124 -43.35 -4.49 -55.49
C ALA A 124 -43.90 -4.84 -54.10
N ALA A 125 -45.14 -5.33 -54.02
CA ALA A 125 -45.74 -5.80 -52.77
C ALA A 125 -44.98 -7.01 -52.19
N SER A 126 -44.58 -7.97 -53.03
CA SER A 126 -43.81 -9.15 -52.59
C SER A 126 -42.42 -8.76 -52.06
N MET A 127 -41.74 -7.80 -52.71
CA MET A 127 -40.45 -7.28 -52.26
C MET A 127 -40.57 -6.49 -50.96
N ALA A 128 -41.65 -5.72 -50.79
CA ALA A 128 -41.94 -5.00 -49.56
C ALA A 128 -42.16 -5.96 -48.39
N ALA A 129 -42.99 -7.00 -48.58
CA ALA A 129 -43.24 -8.02 -47.56
C ALA A 129 -41.95 -8.77 -47.17
N MET A 130 -41.10 -9.11 -48.15
CA MET A 130 -39.80 -9.74 -47.87
C MET A 130 -38.88 -8.82 -47.06
N LYS A 131 -38.84 -7.53 -47.39
CA LYS A 131 -38.03 -6.53 -46.67
C LYS A 131 -38.50 -6.38 -45.22
N GLU A 132 -39.80 -6.26 -44.99
CA GLU A 132 -40.36 -6.17 -43.64
C GLU A 132 -40.03 -7.40 -42.79
N ALA A 133 -40.06 -8.60 -43.37
CA ALA A 133 -39.66 -9.82 -42.68
C ALA A 133 -38.17 -9.80 -42.26
N TYR A 134 -37.28 -9.33 -43.15
CA TYR A 134 -35.86 -9.17 -42.82
C TYR A 134 -35.63 -8.12 -41.72
N ASP A 135 -36.30 -6.97 -41.81
CA ASP A 135 -36.18 -5.91 -40.82
C ASP A 135 -36.69 -6.38 -39.44
N ALA A 136 -37.80 -7.13 -39.42
CA ALA A 136 -38.33 -7.76 -38.21
C ALA A 136 -37.35 -8.80 -37.61
N GLU A 137 -36.68 -9.60 -38.44
CA GLU A 137 -35.68 -10.56 -37.98
C GLU A 137 -34.44 -9.87 -37.39
N ILE A 138 -33.97 -8.80 -38.02
CA ILE A 138 -32.85 -7.99 -37.51
C ILE A 138 -33.24 -7.36 -36.17
N ALA A 139 -34.42 -6.75 -36.07
CA ALA A 139 -34.92 -6.18 -34.82
C ALA A 139 -35.03 -7.23 -33.71
N ALA A 140 -35.51 -8.44 -34.02
CA ALA A 140 -35.58 -9.55 -33.06
C ALA A 140 -34.19 -10.02 -32.62
N LYS A 141 -33.20 -10.09 -33.53
CA LYS A 141 -31.81 -10.45 -33.21
C LYS A 141 -31.15 -9.39 -32.33
N GLU A 142 -31.36 -8.11 -32.59
CA GLU A 142 -30.84 -7.02 -31.76
C GLU A 142 -31.48 -7.00 -30.37
N ALA A 143 -32.78 -7.23 -30.26
CA ALA A 143 -33.46 -7.33 -28.98
C ALA A 143 -32.92 -8.49 -28.13
N LYS A 144 -32.62 -9.64 -28.75
CA LYS A 144 -31.98 -10.78 -28.06
C LYS A 144 -30.57 -10.45 -27.59
N LYS A 145 -29.74 -9.79 -28.43
CA LYS A 145 -28.38 -9.35 -28.05
C LYS A 145 -28.42 -8.37 -26.88
N LYS A 146 -29.30 -7.36 -26.92
CA LYS A 146 -29.48 -6.39 -25.82
C LYS A 146 -29.90 -7.06 -24.51
N LYS A 147 -30.72 -8.12 -24.55
CA LYS A 147 -31.09 -8.91 -23.36
C LYS A 147 -29.89 -9.69 -22.81
N GLN A 148 -29.09 -10.32 -23.66
CA GLN A 148 -27.89 -11.06 -23.24
C GLN A 148 -26.83 -10.13 -22.63
N GLU A 149 -26.57 -8.99 -23.26
CA GLU A 149 -25.62 -7.99 -22.76
C GLU A 149 -26.04 -7.44 -21.38
N LYS A 150 -27.35 -7.17 -21.17
CA LYS A 150 -27.87 -6.76 -19.85
C LYS A 150 -27.63 -7.83 -18.78
N LEU A 151 -27.78 -9.12 -19.11
CA LEU A 151 -27.51 -10.21 -18.17
C LEU A 151 -26.01 -10.35 -17.88
N GLU A 152 -25.15 -10.20 -18.88
CA GLU A 152 -23.70 -10.22 -18.69
C GLU A 152 -23.22 -9.04 -17.85
N ARG A 153 -23.75 -7.85 -18.09
CA ARG A 153 -23.46 -6.65 -17.29
C ARG A 153 -23.86 -6.85 -15.83
N LYS A 154 -25.04 -7.39 -15.56
CA LYS A 154 -25.48 -7.72 -14.19
C LYS A 154 -24.54 -8.73 -13.51
N LYS A 155 -24.05 -9.74 -14.23
CA LYS A 155 -23.08 -10.70 -13.68
C LYS A 155 -21.74 -10.05 -13.35
N ARG A 156 -21.26 -9.12 -14.19
CA ARG A 156 -20.02 -8.37 -13.91
C ARG A 156 -20.15 -7.47 -12.68
N GLU A 157 -21.29 -6.78 -12.55
CA GLU A 157 -21.56 -5.92 -11.39
C GLU A 157 -21.67 -6.75 -10.09
N GLU A 158 -22.26 -7.96 -10.13
CA GLU A 158 -22.32 -8.85 -8.97
C GLU A 158 -20.94 -9.42 -8.58
N GLU A 159 -20.10 -9.79 -9.56
CA GLU A 159 -18.73 -10.26 -9.30
C GLU A 159 -17.86 -9.15 -8.70
N GLU A 160 -18.00 -7.91 -9.20
CA GLU A 160 -17.31 -6.75 -8.65
C GLU A 160 -17.76 -6.44 -7.21
N ALA A 161 -19.06 -6.57 -6.92
CA ALA A 161 -19.59 -6.41 -5.56
C ALA A 161 -19.02 -7.46 -4.60
N LYS A 162 -18.93 -8.73 -5.01
CA LYS A 162 -18.31 -9.81 -4.21
C LYS A 162 -16.83 -9.57 -3.98
N ALA A 163 -16.10 -9.12 -4.99
CA ALA A 163 -14.68 -8.78 -4.86
C ALA A 163 -14.45 -7.59 -3.91
N ALA A 164 -15.34 -6.60 -3.92
CA ALA A 164 -15.31 -5.48 -2.99
C ALA A 164 -15.58 -5.92 -1.55
N GLU A 165 -16.57 -6.80 -1.33
CA GLU A 165 -16.86 -7.35 0.01
C GLU A 165 -15.68 -8.16 0.57
N GLU A 166 -15.09 -9.04 -0.26
CA GLU A 166 -13.91 -9.81 0.13
C GLU A 166 -12.73 -8.90 0.50
N ALA A 167 -12.53 -7.81 -0.24
CA ALA A 167 -11.50 -6.82 0.07
C ALA A 167 -11.72 -6.16 1.43
N ARG A 168 -12.97 -5.84 1.80
CA ARG A 168 -13.30 -5.27 3.13
C ARG A 168 -13.05 -6.27 4.26
N LEU A 169 -13.39 -7.55 4.05
CA LEU A 169 -13.09 -8.60 5.03
C LEU A 169 -11.59 -8.83 5.20
N ALA A 170 -10.82 -8.78 4.10
CA ALA A 170 -9.37 -8.88 4.15
C ALA A 170 -8.74 -7.70 4.90
N GLU A 171 -9.29 -6.49 4.76
CA GLU A 171 -8.86 -5.32 5.52
C GLU A 171 -9.16 -5.45 7.01
N ARG A 172 -10.38 -5.88 7.39
CA ARG A 172 -10.74 -6.17 8.78
C ARG A 172 -9.80 -7.18 9.41
N ARG A 173 -9.45 -8.26 8.69
CA ARG A 173 -8.45 -9.24 9.15
C ARG A 173 -7.06 -8.66 9.34
N ARG A 174 -6.65 -7.67 8.52
CA ARG A 174 -5.36 -7.00 8.67
C ARG A 174 -5.34 -6.07 9.87
N ILE A 175 -6.45 -5.40 10.16
CA ILE A 175 -6.59 -4.53 11.33
C ILE A 175 -6.57 -5.38 12.62
N ALA A 176 -7.38 -6.45 12.68
CA ALA A 176 -7.38 -7.36 13.83
C ALA A 176 -6.00 -7.97 14.13
N ARG A 177 -5.25 -8.39 13.10
CA ARG A 177 -3.87 -8.88 13.27
C ARG A 177 -2.88 -7.83 13.77
N LYS A 178 -3.14 -6.54 13.56
CA LYS A 178 -2.31 -5.45 14.08
C LYS A 178 -2.67 -5.16 15.53
N GLU A 179 -3.96 -5.16 15.86
CA GLU A 179 -4.47 -4.97 17.22
C GLU A 179 -3.99 -6.10 18.14
N GLU A 180 -4.11 -7.35 17.71
CA GLU A 180 -3.60 -8.52 18.46
C GLU A 180 -2.09 -8.41 18.72
N LYS A 181 -1.31 -7.94 17.74
CA LYS A 181 0.13 -7.71 17.92
C LYS A 181 0.43 -6.60 18.94
N LEU A 182 -0.35 -5.53 18.94
CA LEU A 182 -0.19 -4.44 19.90
C LEU A 182 -0.55 -4.90 21.31
N GLN A 183 -1.63 -5.68 21.47
CA GLN A 183 -1.99 -6.26 22.76
C GLN A 183 -0.90 -7.19 23.29
N LYS A 184 -0.36 -8.06 22.43
CA LYS A 184 0.73 -8.96 22.81
C LYS A 184 1.98 -8.19 23.24
N GLU A 185 2.36 -7.13 22.52
CA GLU A 185 3.49 -6.29 22.93
C GLU A 185 3.23 -5.59 24.27
N GLU A 186 2.01 -5.14 24.53
CA GLU A 186 1.64 -4.54 25.82
C GLU A 186 1.71 -5.56 26.97
N GLU A 187 1.23 -6.79 26.75
CA GLU A 187 1.36 -7.89 27.70
C GLU A 187 2.82 -8.22 27.99
N ASP A 188 3.67 -8.32 26.97
CA ASP A 188 5.11 -8.56 27.12
C ASP A 188 5.77 -7.42 27.93
N ARG A 189 5.38 -6.16 27.69
CA ARG A 189 5.85 -5.03 28.51
C ARG A 189 5.39 -5.12 29.95
N ARG A 190 4.16 -5.58 30.21
CA ARG A 190 3.65 -5.79 31.57
C ARG A 190 4.40 -6.92 32.26
N LEU A 191 4.70 -8.01 31.56
CA LEU A 191 5.51 -9.11 32.09
C LEU A 191 6.92 -8.64 32.46
N LEU A 192 7.59 -7.90 31.58
CA LEU A 192 8.92 -7.37 31.86
C LEU A 192 8.93 -6.45 33.08
N ARG A 193 7.91 -5.59 33.24
CA ARG A 193 7.77 -4.74 34.45
C ARG A 193 7.59 -5.59 35.71
N LYS A 194 6.80 -6.67 35.65
CA LYS A 194 6.60 -7.58 36.78
C LYS A 194 7.90 -8.31 37.13
N GLU A 195 8.61 -8.85 36.15
CA GLU A 195 9.89 -9.53 36.36
C GLU A 195 10.91 -8.61 37.04
N LEU A 196 11.06 -7.37 36.56
CA LEU A 196 11.93 -6.37 37.18
C LEU A 196 11.55 -6.06 38.64
N LEU A 197 10.25 -5.92 38.92
CA LEU A 197 9.78 -5.69 40.29
C LEU A 197 10.06 -6.88 41.20
N THR A 198 9.86 -8.11 40.70
CA THR A 198 10.17 -9.32 41.47
C THR A 198 11.67 -9.48 41.72
N GLU A 199 12.53 -9.20 40.74
CA GLU A 199 13.99 -9.24 40.91
C GLU A 199 14.45 -8.17 41.91
N PHE A 200 13.90 -6.96 41.82
CA PHE A 200 14.20 -5.89 42.76
C PHE A 200 13.79 -6.27 44.19
N SER A 201 12.59 -6.85 44.38
CA SER A 201 12.13 -7.34 45.68
C SER A 201 13.04 -8.43 46.25
N LEU A 202 13.52 -9.36 45.42
CA LEU A 202 14.48 -10.39 45.85
C LEU A 202 15.81 -9.77 46.31
N ARG A 203 16.33 -8.78 45.59
CA ARG A 203 17.58 -8.10 45.98
C ARG A 203 17.42 -7.26 47.24
N MET A 204 16.29 -6.59 47.41
CA MET A 204 15.97 -5.84 48.64
C MET A 204 15.84 -6.78 49.84
N GLY A 205 15.17 -7.92 49.69
CA GLY A 205 15.09 -8.93 50.75
C GLY A 205 16.47 -9.45 51.18
N GLN A 206 17.38 -9.69 50.23
CA GLN A 206 18.77 -10.08 50.56
C GLN A 206 19.53 -8.98 51.32
N LEU A 207 19.32 -7.71 50.97
CA LEU A 207 19.91 -6.58 51.67
C LEU A 207 19.37 -6.48 53.10
N ASP A 208 18.06 -6.60 53.28
CA ASP A 208 17.39 -6.55 54.59
C ASP A 208 17.88 -7.69 55.50
N GLU A 209 17.96 -8.92 54.99
CA GLU A 209 18.53 -10.05 55.73
C GLU A 209 20.01 -9.82 56.10
N SER A 210 20.78 -9.15 55.23
CA SER A 210 22.19 -8.86 55.49
C SER A 210 22.36 -7.80 56.58
N LEU A 211 21.51 -6.78 56.58
CA LEU A 211 21.46 -5.73 57.60
C LEU A 211 21.00 -6.32 58.93
N GLN A 212 19.94 -7.12 58.93
CA GLN A 212 19.44 -7.81 60.12
C GLN A 212 20.54 -8.70 60.75
N ARG A 213 21.27 -9.46 59.93
CA ARG A 213 22.42 -10.26 60.40
C ARG A 213 23.53 -9.42 61.03
N ARG A 214 23.78 -8.19 60.54
CA ARG A 214 24.75 -7.26 61.17
C ARG A 214 24.22 -6.73 62.50
N TYR A 215 22.96 -6.27 62.54
CA TYR A 215 22.32 -5.81 63.78
C TYR A 215 22.34 -6.88 64.88
N GLU A 216 21.99 -8.12 64.55
CA GLU A 216 22.03 -9.23 65.50
C GLU A 216 23.45 -9.57 65.99
N ARG A 217 24.47 -9.34 65.14
CA ARG A 217 25.88 -9.51 65.51
C ARG A 217 26.29 -8.43 66.51
N ASP A 218 26.03 -7.17 66.18
CA ASP A 218 26.36 -6.02 67.02
C ASP A 218 25.63 -6.09 68.37
N LEU A 219 24.38 -6.51 68.38
CA LEU A 219 23.60 -6.71 69.62
C LEU A 219 24.21 -7.82 70.48
N ARG A 220 24.61 -8.96 69.88
CA ARG A 220 25.31 -10.05 70.58
C ARG A 220 26.66 -9.62 71.14
N GLU A 221 27.38 -8.76 70.44
CA GLU A 221 28.67 -8.20 70.90
C GLU A 221 28.47 -7.25 72.09
N ARG A 222 27.47 -6.35 72.02
CA ARG A 222 27.12 -5.44 73.12
C ARG A 222 26.71 -6.19 74.39
N MET A 223 25.96 -7.28 74.27
CA MET A 223 25.53 -8.09 75.42
C MET A 223 26.68 -8.86 76.08
N LYS A 224 27.76 -9.18 75.34
CA LYS A 224 28.93 -9.91 75.88
C LYS A 224 30.01 -8.98 76.45
N GLY A 225 29.97 -7.69 76.11
CA GLY A 225 30.88 -6.67 76.64
C GLY A 225 30.43 -6.14 78.00
N LYS A 226 31.17 -6.51 79.05
CA LYS A 226 31.02 -6.01 80.43
C LYS A 226 30.92 -4.47 80.45
N GLN A 227 29.84 -3.97 81.06
CA GLN A 227 29.53 -2.55 81.28
C GLN A 227 30.78 -1.71 81.58
N LYS A 228 31.18 -0.85 80.65
CA LYS A 228 31.88 0.38 80.99
C LYS A 228 31.04 1.53 80.48
N ALA A 229 30.24 2.07 81.39
CA ALA A 229 29.36 3.20 81.17
C ALA A 229 30.15 4.35 80.51
N ARG A 230 29.75 4.72 79.29
CA ARG A 230 30.19 5.97 78.67
C ARG A 230 28.95 6.79 78.37
N ALA A 231 28.98 7.99 78.92
CA ALA A 231 27.90 8.95 79.00
C ALA A 231 27.28 9.26 77.64
N ALA A 232 25.96 9.48 77.69
CA ALA A 232 25.14 10.00 76.62
C ALA A 232 25.69 11.35 76.11
N SER A 233 25.79 11.50 74.79
CA SER A 233 25.68 12.80 74.14
C SER A 233 24.49 12.74 73.19
N SER A 234 23.42 13.38 73.64
CA SER A 234 22.24 13.80 72.89
C SER A 234 22.67 14.92 71.95
N ASP A 235 22.54 14.73 70.65
CA ASP A 235 22.68 15.82 69.67
C ASP A 235 21.58 15.62 68.61
N ASP A 236 20.42 16.21 68.93
CA ASP A 236 19.27 16.39 68.07
C ASP A 236 19.63 17.46 67.04
N GLU A 237 20.15 17.04 65.89
CA GLU A 237 20.30 17.92 64.72
C GLU A 237 19.10 17.71 63.80
N ASP A 238 18.23 18.73 63.81
CA ASP A 238 17.04 18.92 62.99
C ASP A 238 17.27 18.52 61.53
N ALA A 239 16.81 17.32 61.17
CA ALA A 239 16.64 16.90 59.78
C ALA A 239 15.47 17.68 59.16
N ARG A 240 15.71 18.95 58.85
CA ARG A 240 14.86 19.74 57.96
C ARG A 240 14.83 19.04 56.62
N SER A 241 13.77 18.28 56.42
CA SER A 241 13.35 17.64 55.17
C SER A 241 13.41 18.67 54.04
N TYR A 242 14.52 18.69 53.32
CA TYR A 242 14.69 19.40 52.07
C TYR A 242 13.75 18.73 51.07
N GLU A 243 12.54 19.26 50.97
CA GLU A 243 11.60 18.95 49.92
C GLU A 243 12.31 19.27 48.60
N SER A 244 12.75 18.19 47.94
CA SER A 244 13.70 18.20 46.83
C SER A 244 13.27 19.19 45.76
N ASP A 245 14.08 20.21 45.49
CA ASP A 245 13.86 21.23 44.46
C ASP A 245 13.51 20.63 43.08
N VAL A 246 13.87 19.35 42.87
CA VAL A 246 13.54 18.56 41.68
C VAL A 246 12.03 18.35 41.53
N ASP A 247 11.30 18.08 42.61
CA ASP A 247 9.84 17.89 42.55
C ASP A 247 9.10 19.21 42.30
N ILE A 248 9.63 20.31 42.83
CA ILE A 248 9.11 21.67 42.59
C ILE A 248 9.31 22.06 41.12
N LEU A 249 10.49 21.76 40.54
CA LEU A 249 10.77 21.99 39.11
C LEU A 249 9.89 21.12 38.22
N SER A 250 9.69 19.85 38.58
CA SER A 250 8.84 18.92 37.83
C SER A 250 7.40 19.43 37.74
N ARG A 251 6.78 19.82 38.87
CA ARG A 251 5.42 20.38 38.90
C ARG A 251 5.31 21.69 38.12
N LYS A 252 6.35 22.55 38.18
CA LYS A 252 6.39 23.80 37.38
C LYS A 252 6.49 23.51 35.88
N THR A 253 7.24 22.49 35.46
CA THR A 253 7.35 22.13 34.04
C THR A 253 6.14 21.39 33.50
N GLU A 254 5.41 20.66 34.35
CA GLU A 254 4.16 19.99 33.96
C GLU A 254 3.05 20.99 33.59
N TRP A 255 3.12 22.23 34.08
CA TRP A 255 2.24 23.33 33.65
C TRP A 255 2.68 24.00 32.34
N LEU A 256 3.90 23.75 31.86
CA LEU A 256 4.41 24.25 30.58
C LEU A 256 4.06 23.31 29.42
N VAL A 257 2.86 22.70 29.44
CA VAL A 257 2.33 22.00 28.27
C VAL A 257 2.13 23.04 27.17
N ILE A 258 3.05 23.06 26.21
CA ILE A 258 2.96 23.85 24.98
C ILE A 258 1.84 23.23 24.12
N THR A 259 0.58 23.41 24.53
CA THR A 259 -0.61 23.03 23.75
C THR A 259 -0.72 23.85 22.48
N ASN A 260 -0.12 25.05 22.47
CA ASN A 260 -0.02 25.91 21.31
C ASN A 260 1.31 25.73 20.58
N LYS A 261 1.43 24.61 19.84
CA LYS A 261 2.34 24.60 18.69
C LYS A 261 1.84 25.66 17.73
N ARG A 262 2.55 26.80 17.68
CA ARG A 262 2.32 27.88 16.72
C ARG A 262 2.19 27.23 15.34
N LYS A 263 0.98 27.27 14.76
CA LYS A 263 0.79 26.95 13.35
C LYS A 263 1.69 27.94 12.61
N ARG A 264 2.74 27.44 11.95
CA ARG A 264 3.40 28.22 10.91
C ARG A 264 2.29 28.54 9.92
N SER A 265 1.87 29.80 9.89
CA SER A 265 0.93 30.31 8.90
C SER A 265 1.45 29.87 7.54
N ALA A 266 0.59 29.23 6.76
CA ALA A 266 0.86 29.04 5.35
C ALA A 266 1.13 30.44 4.77
N GLU A 267 2.30 30.58 4.15
CA GLU A 267 2.53 31.57 3.12
C GLU A 267 2.59 33.04 3.57
N LYS A 268 3.72 33.41 4.19
CA LYS A 268 4.38 34.66 3.78
C LYS A 268 5.60 34.26 2.96
N VAL A 269 5.65 34.73 1.72
CA VAL A 269 6.82 34.61 0.85
C VAL A 269 7.95 35.36 1.57
N VAL A 270 8.91 34.62 2.10
CA VAL A 270 10.15 35.19 2.65
C VAL A 270 11.00 35.50 1.43
N ASP A 271 10.81 36.70 0.89
CA ASP A 271 11.66 37.25 -0.17
C ASP A 271 13.11 37.38 0.33
N ASP A 272 14.03 36.92 -0.52
CA ASP A 272 15.46 37.23 -0.52
C ASP A 272 16.28 36.92 0.74
N ASN A 273 16.18 35.68 1.24
CA ASN A 273 17.34 35.12 1.97
C ASN A 273 18.36 34.58 0.96
N PRO A 274 19.58 35.15 0.88
CA PRO A 274 20.61 34.66 -0.02
C PRO A 274 20.89 33.18 0.28
N PRO A 275 21.05 32.33 -0.76
CA PRO A 275 21.34 30.92 -0.56
C PRO A 275 22.63 30.80 0.25
N MET A 276 22.51 30.35 1.51
CA MET A 276 23.69 30.03 2.30
C MET A 276 24.52 29.02 1.52
N GLU A 277 25.75 29.40 1.20
CA GLU A 277 26.76 28.58 0.54
C GLU A 277 27.05 27.35 1.40
N THR A 278 26.29 26.29 1.19
CA THR A 278 26.63 24.99 1.80
C THR A 278 27.91 24.49 1.13
N PRO A 279 28.96 24.16 1.90
CA PRO A 279 30.25 23.75 1.34
C PRO A 279 30.09 22.53 0.44
N ALA A 280 30.69 22.61 -0.76
CA ALA A 280 30.62 21.58 -1.78
C ALA A 280 30.93 20.19 -1.22
N LYS A 281 30.01 19.24 -1.39
CA LYS A 281 30.14 17.83 -1.02
C LYS A 281 31.42 17.25 -1.62
N ARG A 282 32.47 17.14 -0.80
CA ARG A 282 33.68 16.36 -1.11
C ARG A 282 33.27 14.90 -1.32
N THR A 283 33.46 14.41 -2.54
CA THR A 283 33.33 13.00 -2.86
C THR A 283 34.39 12.21 -2.07
N ALA A 284 33.94 11.32 -1.18
CA ALA A 284 34.83 10.50 -0.36
C ALA A 284 35.50 9.41 -1.23
N LYS A 285 36.59 9.77 -1.92
CA LYS A 285 37.58 8.82 -2.41
C LYS A 285 38.63 8.60 -1.32
N ARG A 286 38.43 7.59 -0.47
CA ARG A 286 39.54 6.80 0.10
C ARG A 286 38.99 5.52 0.74
N ARG A 287 39.26 4.41 0.05
CA ARG A 287 39.17 3.05 0.57
C ARG A 287 40.16 2.91 1.73
N LEU A 288 39.69 2.97 2.97
CA LEU A 288 40.41 2.42 4.11
C LEU A 288 40.19 0.91 4.08
N GLN A 289 41.23 0.19 3.64
CA GLN A 289 41.31 -1.27 3.76
C GLN A 289 41.57 -1.62 5.23
N LEU A 290 40.54 -1.58 6.07
CA LEU A 290 40.60 -2.24 7.39
C LEU A 290 40.33 -3.73 7.17
N GLY A 291 41.42 -4.46 6.93
CA GLY A 291 41.42 -5.91 6.80
C GLY A 291 41.14 -6.59 8.12
N CYS A 292 39.87 -6.79 8.46
CA CYS A 292 39.47 -7.81 9.43
C CYS A 292 39.19 -9.11 8.66
N ARG A 293 40.23 -9.93 8.45
CA ARG A 293 40.09 -11.30 7.97
C ARG A 293 39.37 -12.15 9.03
N HIS A 294 38.05 -12.26 8.95
CA HIS A 294 37.36 -13.34 9.64
C HIS A 294 37.58 -14.65 8.87
N GLN A 295 38.16 -15.64 9.55
CA GLN A 295 38.27 -16.99 8.99
C GLN A 295 36.86 -17.59 8.77
N PRO A 296 36.63 -18.28 7.64
CA PRO A 296 35.36 -18.95 7.40
C PRO A 296 35.24 -20.19 8.31
N MET A 297 34.39 -20.07 9.34
CA MET A 297 33.94 -21.23 10.11
C MET A 297 33.16 -22.18 9.20
N LYS A 298 33.55 -23.46 9.21
CA LYS A 298 32.93 -24.54 8.43
C LYS A 298 31.45 -24.68 8.84
N LYS A 299 30.55 -24.44 7.88
CA LYS A 299 29.09 -24.57 8.08
C LYS A 299 28.69 -26.05 8.08
N THR A 300 27.97 -26.46 9.11
CA THR A 300 27.25 -27.73 9.22
C THR A 300 26.06 -27.77 8.24
N SER A 301 25.71 -28.97 7.79
CA SER A 301 24.71 -29.24 6.73
C SER A 301 23.28 -28.89 7.14
N PRO A 302 22.47 -28.24 6.27
CA PRO A 302 21.08 -27.94 6.57
C PRO A 302 20.17 -29.15 6.27
N LEU A 303 19.42 -29.56 7.30
CA LEU A 303 18.27 -30.46 7.20
C LEU A 303 17.12 -29.77 6.43
N LYS A 304 16.51 -30.52 5.52
CA LYS A 304 15.41 -30.12 4.64
C LYS A 304 14.08 -30.13 5.40
N THR A 305 13.28 -29.08 5.27
CA THR A 305 11.85 -29.07 5.63
C THR A 305 10.98 -28.81 4.38
N PRO A 306 9.72 -29.30 4.34
CA PRO A 306 8.95 -29.39 3.10
C PRO A 306 8.23 -28.08 2.73
N ARG A 307 8.23 -27.83 1.42
CA ARG A 307 7.73 -26.66 0.68
C ARG A 307 6.19 -26.66 0.61
N ARG A 308 5.55 -25.53 0.95
CA ARG A 308 4.17 -25.20 0.56
C ARG A 308 4.18 -24.10 -0.51
N THR A 309 3.47 -24.35 -1.60
CA THR A 309 3.29 -23.47 -2.76
C THR A 309 1.98 -22.69 -2.68
N SER A 310 2.00 -21.39 -2.95
CA SER A 310 0.89 -20.70 -3.61
C SER A 310 1.40 -19.41 -4.27
N GLY A 311 1.26 -19.35 -5.59
CA GLY A 311 1.67 -18.23 -6.42
C GLY A 311 0.59 -17.15 -6.46
N THR A 312 1.01 -15.89 -6.46
CA THR A 312 0.19 -14.77 -6.91
C THR A 312 0.99 -13.96 -7.93
N GLY A 313 0.55 -14.06 -9.19
CA GLY A 313 1.13 -13.35 -10.33
C GLY A 313 0.82 -11.86 -10.25
N LYS A 314 1.87 -11.03 -10.23
CA LYS A 314 1.76 -9.58 -10.38
C LYS A 314 1.45 -9.25 -11.85
N ARG A 315 0.22 -8.81 -12.12
CA ARG A 315 -0.14 -8.17 -13.40
C ARG A 315 0.61 -6.84 -13.50
N LYS A 316 1.36 -6.65 -14.58
CA LYS A 316 1.99 -5.38 -14.94
C LYS A 316 0.90 -4.41 -15.40
N LEU A 317 0.68 -3.32 -14.66
CA LEU A 317 -0.08 -2.17 -15.15
C LEU A 317 0.78 -1.46 -16.21
N ALA A 318 0.51 -1.76 -17.48
CA ALA A 318 1.09 -1.04 -18.61
C ALA A 318 0.28 0.24 -18.84
N GLY A 319 0.95 1.39 -18.92
CA GLY A 319 0.44 2.53 -19.71
C GLY A 319 0.19 3.85 -19.01
N LEU A 320 0.14 3.94 -17.68
CA LEU A 320 -0.03 5.25 -17.03
C LEU A 320 1.32 5.93 -16.83
N SER A 321 1.47 7.12 -17.43
CA SER A 321 2.66 7.94 -17.20
C SER A 321 2.78 8.22 -15.71
N LYS A 322 4.00 8.25 -15.17
CA LYS A 322 4.24 8.46 -13.73
C LYS A 322 3.53 9.72 -13.20
N MET A 323 3.31 10.73 -14.04
CA MET A 323 2.52 11.92 -13.70
C MET A 323 1.04 11.61 -13.49
N GLN A 324 0.39 10.78 -14.32
CA GLN A 324 -1.02 10.43 -14.14
C GLN A 324 -1.24 9.67 -12.83
N ALA A 325 -0.30 8.82 -12.41
CA ALA A 325 -0.36 8.16 -11.11
C ALA A 325 -0.24 9.15 -9.95
N ILE A 326 0.61 10.16 -10.08
CA ILE A 326 0.77 11.21 -9.05
C ILE A 326 -0.50 12.08 -8.98
N LEU A 327 -1.04 12.50 -10.13
CA LEU A 327 -2.27 13.29 -10.19
C LEU A 327 -3.46 12.53 -9.58
N ALA A 328 -3.62 11.24 -9.87
CA ALA A 328 -4.67 10.41 -9.27
C ALA A 328 -4.52 10.26 -7.74
N ILE A 329 -3.29 10.24 -7.21
CA ILE A 329 -3.06 10.19 -5.76
C ILE A 329 -3.40 11.53 -5.10
N VAL A 330 -3.05 12.64 -5.74
CA VAL A 330 -3.35 13.98 -5.23
C VAL A 330 -4.86 14.24 -5.24
N GLU A 331 -5.54 13.88 -6.34
CA GLU A 331 -6.99 14.03 -6.50
C GLU A 331 -7.79 13.23 -5.44
N LYS A 332 -7.39 11.97 -5.19
CA LYS A 332 -7.98 11.16 -4.11
C LYS A 332 -7.77 11.75 -2.73
N ARG A 333 -6.60 12.33 -2.45
CA ARG A 333 -6.32 13.00 -1.17
C ARG A 333 -7.14 14.28 -1.02
N THR A 334 -7.31 15.06 -2.08
CA THR A 334 -8.15 16.26 -2.03
C THR A 334 -9.62 15.92 -1.83
N GLN A 335 -10.13 14.82 -2.41
CA GLN A 335 -11.50 14.38 -2.14
C GLN A 335 -11.72 14.00 -0.67
N ILE A 336 -10.81 13.24 -0.05
CA ILE A 336 -10.93 12.85 1.37
C ILE A 336 -10.85 14.06 2.32
N VAL A 337 -10.07 15.08 1.97
CA VAL A 337 -9.90 16.27 2.81
C VAL A 337 -11.02 17.29 2.60
N ALA A 338 -11.53 17.46 1.38
CA ALA A 338 -12.60 18.40 1.06
C ALA A 338 -13.99 17.85 1.40
N TYR A 339 -14.17 16.54 1.24
CA TYR A 339 -15.37 15.81 1.64
C TYR A 339 -14.94 14.86 2.75
N GLY A 340 -14.81 15.40 3.97
CA GLY A 340 -14.55 14.57 5.15
C GLY A 340 -15.56 13.41 5.22
N ASP A 341 -15.16 12.31 5.87
CA ASP A 341 -15.93 11.07 6.07
C ASP A 341 -17.33 11.29 6.69
N VAL A 342 -18.25 11.89 5.95
CA VAL A 342 -19.66 12.07 6.34
C VAL A 342 -20.44 10.76 6.09
N GLU A 343 -19.90 9.81 5.33
CA GLU A 343 -20.56 8.52 5.06
C GLU A 343 -20.35 7.45 6.15
N ALA A 344 -19.62 7.73 7.23
CA ALA A 344 -19.41 6.77 8.32
C ALA A 344 -20.34 6.95 9.55
N ARG A 345 -21.24 7.94 9.54
CA ARG A 345 -22.42 7.92 10.43
C ARG A 345 -23.56 7.26 9.68
N ARG A 346 -23.61 5.93 9.76
CA ARG A 346 -24.89 5.21 9.62
C ARG A 346 -25.88 5.85 10.60
N PRO A 347 -27.13 6.16 10.20
CA PRO A 347 -28.19 6.35 11.17
C PRO A 347 -28.25 5.05 11.98
N GLU A 348 -28.09 5.16 13.31
CA GLU A 348 -28.51 4.10 14.19
C GLU A 348 -30.00 3.88 13.90
N GLU A 349 -30.31 2.71 13.35
CA GLU A 349 -31.67 2.22 13.24
C GLU A 349 -32.21 2.18 14.67
N GLU A 350 -33.13 3.09 14.98
CA GLU A 350 -34.11 2.93 16.04
C GLU A 350 -34.88 1.63 15.78
N THR A 351 -34.35 0.50 16.24
CA THR A 351 -35.15 -0.69 16.50
C THR A 351 -35.95 -0.42 17.76
N GLY A 352 -37.04 0.30 17.59
CA GLY A 352 -38.16 0.29 18.51
C GLY A 352 -38.83 -1.09 18.43
N GLU A 353 -38.43 -1.99 19.32
CA GLU A 353 -39.17 -3.22 19.61
C GLU A 353 -39.51 -3.19 21.10
N ASN A 354 -40.69 -2.64 21.40
CA ASN A 354 -41.44 -2.96 22.61
C ASN A 354 -41.95 -4.41 22.48
N PRO A 355 -41.57 -5.35 23.37
CA PRO A 355 -42.46 -6.47 23.65
C PRO A 355 -43.57 -5.96 24.56
N VAL A 356 -44.71 -5.62 23.95
CA VAL A 356 -45.99 -5.57 24.66
C VAL A 356 -46.29 -7.00 25.10
N GLU A 357 -46.18 -7.23 26.40
CA GLU A 357 -46.76 -8.36 27.09
C GLU A 357 -48.27 -8.39 26.77
N LYS A 358 -48.67 -9.28 25.86
CA LYS A 358 -50.05 -9.71 25.72
C LYS A 358 -50.21 -11.03 26.44
N GLU A 359 -50.53 -10.92 27.72
CA GLU A 359 -51.41 -11.86 28.42
C GLU A 359 -52.73 -11.96 27.64
N GLU A 360 -52.92 -13.06 26.91
CA GLU A 360 -54.24 -13.57 26.51
C GLU A 360 -54.21 -15.04 26.94
N VAL A 361 -54.51 -15.29 28.22
CA VAL A 361 -55.81 -15.79 28.71
C VAL A 361 -56.20 -17.07 27.98
N GLU A 362 -55.78 -18.16 28.59
CA GLU A 362 -56.20 -19.53 28.33
C GLU A 362 -57.66 -19.66 28.81
N GLU A 363 -58.64 -19.47 27.92
CA GLU A 363 -60.03 -19.84 28.20
C GLU A 363 -60.24 -21.31 27.80
N ASP A 364 -60.41 -22.11 28.84
CA ASP A 364 -61.04 -23.42 28.81
C ASP A 364 -62.42 -23.36 28.13
N GLU A 365 -62.60 -24.05 27.00
CA GLU A 365 -63.92 -24.60 26.67
C GLU A 365 -63.82 -26.12 26.48
N ALA A 366 -64.26 -26.78 27.56
CA ALA A 366 -64.82 -28.11 27.55
C ALA A 366 -65.95 -28.23 26.52
N GLY A 367 -66.01 -29.36 25.82
CA GLY A 367 -67.19 -29.71 25.01
C GLY A 367 -66.87 -30.83 24.03
N SER A 368 -66.94 -32.08 24.47
CA SER A 368 -68.16 -32.90 24.33
C SER A 368 -68.23 -33.61 22.98
N ASN A 369 -67.96 -34.92 23.02
CA ASN A 369 -68.64 -36.00 22.31
C ASN A 369 -69.75 -35.59 21.32
N VAL A 370 -69.71 -36.17 20.11
CA VAL A 370 -70.53 -37.35 19.70
C VAL A 370 -69.86 -38.02 18.50
#